data_AF-A0A953Q9B7-F1
#
_entry.id   AF-A0A953Q9B7-F1
#
_cell.length_a   1.000
_cell.length_b   1.000
_cell.length_c   1.000
_cell.angle_alpha   90.00
_cell.angle_beta   90.00
_cell.angle_gamma   90.00
#
_symmetry.space_group_name_H-M   'P 1'
#
loop_
_entity.id
_entity.type
_entity.pdbx_description
1 polymer ?
#
loop_
_entity_poly.entity_id
_entity_poly.type
_entity_poly.pdbx_seq_one_letter_code
_entity_poly.pdbx_strand_id
1 'polypeptide(L)' 'MSPASGQQMYSAYCAVCHGNDGKGGGPAAEALKVPPPDLTVLARKNGGKKVLKGSLLPLEQSSQFLVRA' A
#
# COMPACT_ATOMS: atom_id res chain seq x y z
N MET A 1 -19.63 8.02 4.53
CA MET A 1 -18.43 8.67 3.94
C MET A 1 -17.53 7.59 3.37
N SER A 2 -17.13 7.70 2.11
CA SER A 2 -16.08 6.82 1.56
C SER A 2 -14.73 7.30 2.09
N PRO A 3 -13.85 6.40 2.58
CA PRO A 3 -12.52 6.78 3.04
C PRO A 3 -11.73 7.45 1.91
N ALA A 4 -11.06 8.56 2.25
CA ALA A 4 -10.48 9.46 1.26
C ALA A 4 -9.24 8.89 0.53
N SER A 5 -8.72 7.74 0.97
CA SER A 5 -7.59 7.06 0.34
C SER A 5 -7.53 5.58 0.66
N GLY A 6 -6.81 4.82 -0.19
CA GLY A 6 -6.44 3.43 0.08
C GLY A 6 -5.61 3.26 1.36
N GLN A 7 -4.80 4.26 1.72
CA GLN A 7 -4.05 4.27 2.98
C GLN A 7 -4.99 4.21 4.19
N GLN A 8 -6.02 5.05 4.21
CA GLN A 8 -6.97 5.11 5.33
C GLN A 8 -7.82 3.84 5.43
N MET A 9 -8.27 3.32 4.29
CA MET A 9 -8.92 2.00 4.22
C MET A 9 -8.03 0.92 4.83
N TYR A 10 -6.78 0.89 4.43
CA TYR A 10 -5.84 -0.13 4.86
C TYR A 10 -5.61 -0.07 6.38
N SER A 11 -5.35 1.11 6.92
CA SER A 11 -5.16 1.29 8.36
C SER A 11 -6.41 0.92 9.17
N ALA A 12 -7.61 1.24 8.65
CA ALA A 12 -8.87 0.98 9.35
C ALA A 12 -9.29 -0.50 9.33
N TYR A 13 -9.00 -1.23 8.26
CA TYR A 13 -9.60 -2.56 8.03
C TYR A 13 -8.59 -3.68 7.84
N CYS A 14 -7.37 -3.39 7.41
CA CYS A 14 -6.41 -4.41 6.97
C CYS A 14 -5.22 -4.55 7.93
N ALA A 15 -4.75 -3.45 8.52
CA ALA A 15 -3.56 -3.41 9.35
C ALA A 15 -3.68 -4.26 10.63
N VAL A 16 -4.89 -4.48 11.14
CA VAL A 16 -5.13 -5.33 12.32
C VAL A 16 -4.66 -6.77 12.11
N CYS A 17 -4.76 -7.29 10.87
CA CYS A 17 -4.27 -8.63 10.51
C CYS A 17 -2.90 -8.56 9.84
N HIS A 18 -2.70 -7.60 8.93
CA HIS A 18 -1.51 -7.59 8.07
C HIS A 18 -0.36 -6.71 8.56
N GLY A 19 -0.57 -5.95 9.65
CA GLY A 19 0.39 -4.96 10.15
C GLY A 19 0.45 -3.71 9.27
N ASN A 20 1.00 -2.62 9.81
CA ASN A 20 1.15 -1.36 9.08
C ASN A 20 2.11 -1.46 7.89
N ASP A 21 3.00 -2.46 7.88
CA ASP A 21 3.94 -2.72 6.80
C ASP A 21 3.42 -3.70 5.73
N GLY A 22 2.27 -4.33 5.98
CA GLY A 22 1.62 -5.27 5.06
C GLY A 22 2.25 -6.64 4.98
N LYS A 23 3.11 -7.02 5.91
CA LYS A 23 3.83 -8.31 5.88
C LYS A 23 3.12 -9.46 6.56
N GLY A 24 1.95 -9.23 7.17
CA GLY A 24 1.19 -10.28 7.87
C GLY A 24 1.39 -10.30 9.38
N GLY A 25 2.13 -9.35 9.96
CA GLY A 25 2.44 -9.30 11.40
C GLY A 25 1.54 -8.38 12.21
N GLY A 26 0.24 -8.32 11.89
CA GLY A 26 -0.71 -7.47 12.63
C GLY A 26 -1.00 -7.99 14.04
N PRO A 27 -1.55 -7.17 14.95
CA PRO A 27 -1.88 -7.58 16.33
C PRO A 27 -2.79 -8.82 16.43
N ALA A 28 -3.65 -9.04 15.43
CA ALA A 28 -4.52 -10.21 15.38
C ALA A 28 -3.83 -11.47 14.79
N ALA A 29 -2.63 -11.36 14.21
CA ALA A 29 -1.97 -12.46 13.52
C ALA A 29 -1.75 -13.68 14.42
N GLU A 30 -1.34 -13.47 15.67
CA GLU A 30 -1.09 -14.53 16.65
C GLU A 30 -2.36 -15.30 17.06
N ALA A 31 -3.53 -14.69 16.92
CA ALA A 31 -4.81 -15.32 17.24
C ALA A 31 -5.38 -16.16 16.08
N LEU A 32 -4.80 -16.05 14.87
CA LEU A 32 -5.31 -16.71 13.68
C LEU A 32 -4.68 -18.08 13.49
N LYS A 33 -5.52 -19.08 13.16
CA LYS A 33 -5.08 -20.44 12.86
C LYS A 33 -4.22 -20.53 11.58
N VAL A 34 -4.45 -19.59 10.66
CA VAL A 34 -3.71 -19.44 9.40
C VAL A 34 -3.11 -18.04 9.39
N PRO A 35 -1.79 -17.90 9.20
CA PRO A 35 -1.14 -16.60 9.22
C PRO A 35 -1.62 -15.72 8.04
N PRO A 36 -1.88 -14.43 8.26
CA PRO A 36 -2.19 -13.50 7.17
C PRO A 36 -1.05 -13.43 6.15
N PRO A 37 -1.33 -13.45 4.84
CA PRO A 37 -0.28 -13.39 3.82
C PRO A 37 0.42 -12.03 3.76
N ASP A 38 1.67 -12.03 3.29
CA ASP A 38 2.41 -10.81 2.95
C ASP A 38 1.79 -10.15 1.71
N LEU A 39 1.14 -9.00 1.89
CA LEU A 39 0.48 -8.25 0.83
C LEU A 39 1.46 -7.42 -0.01
N THR A 40 2.72 -7.25 0.43
CA THR A 40 3.74 -6.53 -0.34
C THR A 40 4.06 -7.24 -1.66
N VAL A 41 3.82 -8.55 -1.73
CA VAL A 41 3.97 -9.35 -2.94
C VAL A 41 2.88 -9.07 -3.98
N LEU A 42 1.69 -8.64 -3.54
CA LEU A 42 0.58 -8.29 -4.44
C LEU A 42 0.86 -7.01 -5.21
N ALA A 43 1.53 -6.04 -4.58
CA ALA A 43 1.98 -4.83 -5.27
C ALA A 43 2.91 -5.16 -6.46
N ARG A 44 3.74 -6.21 -6.34
CA ARG A 44 4.60 -6.66 -7.45
C ARG A 44 3.79 -7.26 -8.61
N LYS A 45 2.72 -8.00 -8.31
CA LYS A 45 1.84 -8.60 -9.33
C LYS A 45 0.98 -7.55 -10.05
N ASN A 46 0.63 -6.45 -9.38
CA ASN A 46 -0.18 -5.36 -9.95
C ASN A 46 0.64 -4.25 -10.64
N GLY A 47 1.82 -4.59 -11.18
CA GLY A 47 2.67 -3.61 -11.89
C GLY A 47 3.33 -2.57 -10.97
N GLY A 48 3.63 -2.93 -9.72
CA GLY A 48 4.39 -2.10 -8.79
C GLY A 48 3.57 -1.02 -8.05
N LYS A 49 2.25 -0.96 -8.23
CA LYS A 49 1.39 -0.02 -7.51
C LYS A 49 1.31 -0.39 -6.02
N LYS A 50 2.19 0.20 -5.21
CA LYS A 50 2.17 0.08 -3.75
C LYS A 50 0.95 0.83 -3.20
N VAL A 51 -0.03 0.10 -2.71
CA VAL A 51 -1.25 0.65 -2.09
C VAL A 51 -1.02 1.24 -0.69
N LEU A 52 0.18 1.06 -0.11
CA LEU A 52 0.47 1.31 1.31
C LEU A 52 1.43 2.46 1.61
N LYS A 53 1.95 3.15 0.58
CA LYS A 53 2.92 4.23 0.77
C LYS A 53 2.29 5.57 0.42
N GLY A 54 1.78 6.23 1.45
CA GLY A 54 1.29 7.60 1.49
C GLY A 54 2.44 8.57 1.30
N SER A 55 3.08 8.51 0.14
CA SER A 55 4.07 9.46 -0.30
C SER A 55 3.82 9.69 -1.78
N LEU A 56 3.08 10.77 -2.04
CA LEU A 56 3.34 11.62 -3.19
C LEU A 56 4.84 11.93 -3.20
N LEU A 57 5.61 11.08 -3.86
CA LEU A 57 6.90 11.45 -4.41
C LEU A 57 6.81 11.11 -5.90
N PRO A 58 7.04 12.11 -6.76
CA PRO A 58 6.72 12.01 -8.17
C PRO A 58 7.51 10.88 -8.79
N LEU A 59 6.79 9.94 -9.41
CA LEU A 59 7.32 9.24 -10.57
C LEU A 59 7.84 10.34 -11.50
N GLU A 60 9.13 10.30 -11.81
CA GLU A 60 9.79 11.20 -12.74
C GLU A 60 8.88 11.49 -13.94
N GLN A 61 8.39 12.73 -14.06
CA GLN A 61 7.94 13.28 -15.34
C GLN A 61 9.19 13.71 -16.12
N SER A 62 10.00 12.71 -16.45
CA SER A 62 10.99 12.78 -17.51
C SER A 62 10.22 12.83 -18.84
N SER A 63 10.44 13.90 -19.60
CA SER A 63 10.02 14.11 -20.99
C SER A 63 8.56 14.51 -21.24
N GLN A 64 8.23 15.79 -21.05
CA GLN A 64 7.37 16.56 -21.97
C GLN A 64 7.29 18.02 -21.49
N PHE A 65 8.17 18.88 -22.03
CA PHE A 65 7.84 20.13 -22.74
C PHE A 65 9.11 20.96 -22.85
N LEU A 66 9.76 20.89 -24.02
CA LEU A 66 10.60 21.97 -24.52
C LEU A 66 9.75 23.25 -24.57
N VAL A 67 9.76 24.05 -23.50
CA VAL A 67 9.47 25.48 -23.62
C VAL A 67 10.64 26.07 -24.38
N ARG A 68 10.41 26.21 -25.69
CA ARG A 68 11.22 27.01 -26.59
C ARG A 68 11.33 28.41 -25.99
N ALA A 69 12.56 28.83 -25.72
CA ALA A 69 12.94 30.24 -25.63
C ALA A 69 13.60 30.64 -26.95
#